data_AF-A0AA47LS37-F1
#
_entry.id   AF-A0AA47LS37-F1
#
_cell.length_a   1.000
_cell.length_b   1.000
_cell.length_c   1.000
_cell.angle_alpha   90.00
_cell.angle_beta   90.00
_cell.angle_gamma   90.00
#
_symmetry.space_group_name_H-M   'P 1'
#
loop_
_entity.id
_entity.type
_entity.pdbx_description
1 polymer ?
#
loop_
_entity_poly.entity_id
_entity_poly.type
_entity_poly.pdbx_seq_one_letter_code
_entity_poly.pdbx_strand_id
1 'polypeptide(L)'
;MDTTTLAQLGRELNRERTELVATLTTRLREDWDKHCENLTISDLIKESQGVPGAIRCLGERLEKVDAALCAMDLEIYGLCADCESEIPLDDLIKDAAEQRCPQCRASNYYHHDPATRRATAGARKTV
;
A
#
# COMPACT_ATOMS: atom_id res chain seq x y z
N MET A 1 11.10 18.25 4.12
CA MET A 1 11.76 17.64 2.95
C MET A 1 11.87 18.69 1.85
N ASP A 2 12.98 18.75 1.11
CA ASP A 2 13.11 19.70 0.01
C ASP A 2 12.34 19.26 -1.25
N THR A 3 12.03 20.20 -2.14
CA THR A 3 11.20 19.98 -3.33
C THR A 3 11.85 19.07 -4.37
N THR A 4 13.18 19.03 -4.43
CA THR A 4 13.91 18.20 -5.40
C THR A 4 13.82 16.74 -4.98
N THR A 5 14.05 16.47 -3.70
CA THR A 5 13.93 15.14 -3.10
C THR A 5 12.50 14.61 -3.21
N LEU A 6 11.49 15.44 -2.89
CA LEU A 6 10.08 15.04 -3.03
C LEU A 6 9.75 14.67 -4.49
N ALA A 7 10.18 15.48 -5.45
CA ALA A 7 9.95 15.21 -6.87
C ALA A 7 10.68 13.94 -7.35
N GLN A 8 11.87 13.65 -6.81
CA GLN A 8 12.60 12.43 -7.11
C GLN A 8 11.87 11.19 -6.59
N LEU A 9 11.48 11.18 -5.32
CA LEU A 9 10.74 10.07 -4.69
C LEU A 9 9.39 9.86 -5.40
N GLY A 10 8.71 10.94 -5.78
CA GLY A 10 7.46 10.86 -6.55
C GLY A 10 7.64 10.19 -7.92
N ARG A 11 8.73 10.47 -8.65
CA ARG A 11 9.03 9.78 -9.91
C ARG A 11 9.31 8.30 -9.70
N GLU A 12 10.02 7.95 -8.64
CA GLU A 12 10.33 6.56 -8.29
C GLU A 12 9.05 5.77 -8.00
N LEU A 13 8.16 6.29 -7.15
CA LEU A 13 6.88 5.68 -6.83
C LEU A 13 5.98 5.51 -8.07
N ASN A 14 5.91 6.52 -8.95
CA ASN A 14 5.12 6.43 -10.17
C ASN A 14 5.63 5.35 -11.14
N ARG A 15 6.97 5.22 -11.25
CA ARG A 15 7.59 4.15 -12.04
C ARG A 15 7.27 2.78 -11.44
N GLU A 16 7.48 2.62 -10.13
CA GLU A 16 7.20 1.36 -9.44
C GLU A 16 5.72 0.97 -9.53
N ARG A 17 4.79 1.92 -9.37
CA ARG A 17 3.34 1.71 -9.55
C ARG A 17 3.04 1.14 -10.93
N THR A 18 3.65 1.69 -11.97
CA THR A 18 3.44 1.25 -13.35
C THR A 18 3.93 -0.19 -13.56
N GLU A 19 5.12 -0.50 -13.01
CA GLU A 19 5.72 -1.85 -13.06
C GLU A 19 4.88 -2.89 -12.29
N LEU A 20 4.40 -2.52 -11.09
CA LEU A 20 3.54 -3.37 -10.26
C LEU A 20 2.19 -3.62 -10.92
N VAL A 21 1.54 -2.60 -11.47
CA VAL A 21 0.26 -2.75 -12.18
C VAL A 21 0.42 -3.69 -13.37
N ALA A 22 1.46 -3.51 -14.19
CA ALA A 22 1.73 -4.37 -15.33
C ALA A 22 1.98 -5.82 -14.89
N THR A 23 2.85 -6.02 -13.89
CA THR A 23 3.21 -7.36 -13.40
C THR A 23 2.01 -8.06 -12.77
N LEU A 24 1.25 -7.38 -11.91
CA LEU A 24 0.11 -7.96 -11.22
C LEU A 24 -1.00 -8.33 -12.20
N THR A 25 -1.27 -7.48 -13.20
CA THR A 25 -2.25 -7.75 -14.26
C THR A 25 -1.89 -9.00 -15.05
N THR A 26 -0.62 -9.16 -15.45
CA THR A 26 -0.13 -10.36 -16.14
C THR A 26 -0.28 -11.60 -15.26
N ARG A 27 0.18 -11.52 -14.00
CA ARG A 27 0.19 -12.65 -13.08
C ARG A 27 -1.21 -13.13 -12.70
N LEU A 28 -2.12 -12.20 -12.42
CA LEU A 28 -3.51 -12.55 -12.11
C LEU A 28 -4.20 -13.25 -13.30
N ARG A 29 -3.88 -12.84 -14.53
CA ARG A 29 -4.39 -13.46 -15.75
C ARG A 29 -3.80 -14.86 -15.98
N GLU A 30 -2.47 -14.97 -15.96
CA GLU A 30 -1.76 -16.19 -16.35
C GLU A 30 -1.78 -17.26 -15.26
N ASP A 31 -1.56 -16.86 -14.00
CA ASP A 31 -1.35 -17.80 -12.89
C ASP A 31 -2.66 -18.09 -12.11
N TRP A 32 -3.69 -17.25 -12.25
CA TRP A 32 -4.94 -17.35 -11.46
C TRP A 32 -6.25 -17.20 -12.27
N ASP A 33 -6.17 -17.21 -13.61
CA ASP A 33 -7.32 -17.15 -14.55
C ASP A 33 -8.32 -16.01 -14.26
N LYS A 34 -7.82 -14.89 -13.74
CA LYS A 34 -8.64 -13.70 -13.48
C LYS A 34 -8.68 -12.83 -14.74
N HIS A 35 -9.89 -12.53 -15.20
CA HIS A 35 -10.12 -11.58 -16.27
C HIS A 35 -9.97 -10.16 -15.72
N CYS A 36 -8.75 -9.63 -15.76
CA CYS A 36 -8.39 -8.30 -15.23
C CYS A 36 -8.52 -7.17 -16.27
N GLU A 37 -9.55 -7.21 -17.12
CA GLU A 37 -9.75 -6.15 -18.12
C GLU A 37 -10.35 -4.90 -17.45
N ASN A 38 -9.72 -3.74 -17.68
CA ASN A 38 -10.16 -2.42 -17.17
C ASN A 38 -10.28 -2.31 -15.63
N LEU A 39 -9.51 -3.08 -14.86
CA LEU A 39 -9.50 -2.97 -13.40
C LEU A 39 -8.83 -1.67 -12.94
N THR A 40 -9.39 -1.07 -11.90
CA THR A 40 -8.72 0.03 -11.19
C THR A 40 -7.59 -0.51 -10.30
N ILE A 41 -6.70 0.36 -9.82
CA ILE A 41 -5.64 -0.03 -8.85
C ILE A 41 -6.25 -0.66 -7.59
N SER A 42 -7.35 -0.09 -7.09
CA SER A 42 -8.09 -0.63 -5.95
C SER A 42 -8.60 -2.05 -6.20
N ASP A 43 -9.05 -2.35 -7.41
CA ASP A 43 -9.53 -3.68 -7.77
C ASP A 43 -8.37 -4.67 -7.91
N LEU A 44 -7.28 -4.25 -8.53
CA LEU A 44 -6.03 -5.04 -8.63
C LEU A 44 -5.50 -5.45 -7.25
N ILE A 45 -5.47 -4.52 -6.29
CA ILE A 45 -5.09 -4.80 -4.90
C ILE A 45 -6.06 -5.80 -4.28
N LYS A 46 -7.38 -5.59 -4.38
CA LYS A 46 -8.38 -6.51 -3.80
C LYS A 46 -8.27 -7.92 -4.38
N GLU A 47 -8.14 -8.06 -5.70
CA GLU A 47 -8.02 -9.37 -6.33
C GLU A 47 -6.77 -10.11 -5.86
N SER A 48 -5.64 -9.40 -5.70
CA SER A 48 -4.40 -9.99 -5.21
C SER A 48 -4.47 -10.51 -3.76
N GLN A 49 -5.33 -9.95 -2.90
CA GLN A 49 -5.49 -10.37 -1.51
C GLN A 49 -6.10 -11.78 -1.38
N GLY A 50 -6.87 -12.20 -2.38
CA GLY A 50 -7.48 -13.54 -2.45
C GLY A 50 -6.52 -14.63 -2.97
N VAL A 51 -5.33 -14.25 -3.42
CA VAL A 51 -4.34 -15.17 -4.02
C VAL A 51 -3.18 -15.34 -3.05
N PRO A 52 -2.67 -16.56 -2.79
CA PRO A 52 -1.51 -16.76 -1.92
C PRO A 52 -0.18 -16.46 -2.64
N GLY A 53 0.90 -16.31 -1.86
CA GLY A 53 2.26 -16.27 -2.37
C GLY A 53 2.62 -14.94 -3.05
N ALA A 54 3.36 -15.02 -4.16
CA ALA A 54 3.99 -13.86 -4.79
C ALA A 54 2.99 -12.79 -5.27
N ILE A 55 1.82 -13.21 -5.76
CA ILE A 55 0.76 -12.28 -6.22
C ILE A 55 0.27 -11.42 -5.06
N ARG A 56 0.07 -12.01 -3.88
CA ARG A 56 -0.31 -11.26 -2.67
C ARG A 56 0.72 -10.21 -2.31
N CYS A 57 1.99 -10.60 -2.30
CA CYS A 57 3.09 -9.70 -1.96
C CYS A 57 3.22 -8.53 -2.94
N LEU A 58 2.98 -8.76 -4.23
CA LEU A 58 2.93 -7.70 -5.24
C LEU A 58 1.77 -6.72 -4.98
N GLY A 59 0.60 -7.25 -4.60
CA GLY A 59 -0.56 -6.46 -4.19
C GLY A 59 -0.32 -5.60 -2.95
N GLU A 60 0.23 -6.20 -1.90
CA GLU A 60 0.62 -5.51 -0.66
C GLU A 60 1.64 -4.40 -0.95
N ARG A 61 2.56 -4.61 -1.90
CA ARG A 61 3.49 -3.56 -2.32
C ARG A 61 2.80 -2.44 -3.09
N LEU A 62 1.90 -2.79 -4.02
CA LEU A 62 1.12 -1.81 -4.78
C LEU A 62 0.27 -0.94 -3.87
N GLU A 63 -0.35 -1.52 -2.83
CA GLU A 63 -1.11 -0.78 -1.81
C GLU A 63 -0.25 0.27 -1.10
N LYS A 64 0.99 -0.08 -0.70
CA LYS A 64 1.92 0.87 -0.07
C LYS A 64 2.31 2.01 -1.01
N VAL A 65 2.67 1.68 -2.25
CA VAL A 65 3.08 2.67 -3.26
C VAL A 65 1.93 3.62 -3.59
N ASP A 66 0.72 3.10 -3.77
CA ASP A 66 -0.48 3.90 -4.07
C ASP A 66 -0.78 4.86 -2.91
N ALA A 67 -0.77 4.36 -1.67
CA ALA A 67 -1.03 5.19 -0.51
C ALA A 67 0.07 6.23 -0.24
N ALA A 68 1.34 5.96 -0.59
CA ALA A 68 2.41 6.96 -0.55
C ALA A 68 2.21 8.07 -1.58
N LEU A 69 1.77 7.73 -2.80
CA LEU A 69 1.41 8.71 -3.83
C LEU A 69 0.19 9.54 -3.41
N CYS A 70 -0.83 8.93 -2.82
CA CYS A 70 -1.97 9.66 -2.25
C CYS A 70 -1.51 10.64 -1.15
N ALA A 71 -0.55 10.27 -0.31
CA ALA A 71 0.00 11.18 0.69
C ALA A 71 0.73 12.37 0.07
N MET A 72 1.38 12.20 -1.09
CA MET A 72 1.97 13.31 -1.85
C MET A 72 0.89 14.24 -2.42
N ASP A 73 -0.17 13.68 -3.00
CA ASP A 73 -1.30 14.45 -3.56
C ASP A 73 -2.04 15.25 -2.47
N LEU A 74 -2.05 14.73 -1.23
CA LEU A 74 -2.63 15.39 -0.06
C LEU A 74 -1.65 16.31 0.68
N GLU A 75 -0.42 16.47 0.18
CA GLU A 75 0.64 17.29 0.80
C GLU A 75 1.04 16.87 2.22
N ILE A 76 0.82 15.60 2.59
CA ILE A 76 1.17 15.02 3.90
C ILE A 76 2.28 13.97 3.84
N TYR A 77 2.92 13.81 2.68
CA TYR A 77 4.00 12.85 2.49
C TYR A 77 5.18 13.12 3.42
N GLY A 78 5.71 12.07 4.03
CA GLY A 78 6.77 12.13 5.04
C GLY A 78 6.26 12.23 6.48
N LEU A 79 4.94 12.26 6.69
CA LEU A 79 4.35 12.08 8.02
C LEU A 79 3.91 10.63 8.22
N CYS A 80 4.09 10.13 9.44
CA CYS A 80 3.65 8.80 9.83
C CYS A 80 2.11 8.72 9.81
N ALA A 81 1.57 7.71 9.13
CA ALA A 81 0.14 7.48 9.03
C ALA A 81 -0.58 7.19 10.37
N ASP A 82 0.15 6.78 11.42
CA ASP A 82 -0.45 6.46 12.72
C ASP A 82 -0.41 7.61 13.73
N CYS A 83 0.70 8.36 13.74
CA CYS A 83 0.99 9.33 14.81
C CYS A 83 1.42 10.70 14.30
N GLU A 84 1.42 10.91 12.98
CA GLU A 84 1.73 12.17 12.31
C GLU A 84 3.15 12.71 12.56
N SER A 85 4.02 11.95 13.25
CA SER A 85 5.44 12.31 13.40
C SER A 85 6.17 12.20 12.06
N GLU A 86 7.20 13.00 11.85
CA GLU A 86 8.06 12.90 10.66
C GLU A 86 8.69 11.50 10.53
N ILE A 87 8.67 10.98 9.31
CA ILE A 87 9.42 9.79 8.91
C ILE A 87 10.84 10.24 8.54
N PRO A 88 11.90 9.61 9.09
CA PRO A 88 13.27 9.96 8.75
C PRO A 88 13.52 9.94 7.25
N LEU A 89 14.23 10.93 6.74
CA LEU A 89 14.51 11.01 5.30
C LEU A 89 15.29 9.79 4.80
N ASP A 90 16.21 9.26 5.61
CA ASP A 90 16.96 8.04 5.27
C ASP A 90 16.05 6.81 5.10
N ASP A 91 14.95 6.74 5.87
CA ASP A 91 13.95 5.68 5.69
C ASP A 91 13.22 5.85 4.35
N LEU A 92 12.87 7.08 3.96
CA LEU A 92 12.17 7.38 2.71
C LEU A 92 13.07 7.26 1.47
N ILE A 93 14.37 7.51 1.62
CA ILE A 93 15.38 7.24 0.58
C ILE A 93 15.55 5.73 0.39
N LYS A 94 15.46 4.96 1.48
CA LYS A 94 15.56 3.50 1.44
C LYS A 94 14.28 2.85 0.90
N ASP A 95 13.12 3.36 1.26
CA ASP A 95 11.81 2.95 0.75
C ASP A 95 10.87 4.15 0.66
N ALA A 96 10.66 4.65 -0.56
CA ALA A 96 9.77 5.78 -0.82
C ALA A 96 8.30 5.50 -0.45
N ALA A 97 7.93 4.22 -0.25
CA ALA A 97 6.59 3.83 0.16
C ALA A 97 6.47 3.61 1.67
N GLU A 98 7.48 3.97 2.47
CA GLU A 98 7.39 3.91 3.92
C GLU A 98 6.37 4.92 4.46
N GLN A 99 5.41 4.43 5.25
CA GLN A 99 4.30 5.22 5.77
C GLN A 99 4.35 5.38 7.29
N ARG A 100 5.30 4.70 7.94
CA ARG A 100 5.36 4.61 9.39
C ARG A 100 6.74 5.01 9.89
N CYS A 101 6.77 5.86 10.90
CA CYS A 101 8.02 6.19 11.57
C CYS A 101 8.61 4.94 12.26
N PRO A 102 9.92 4.93 12.59
CA PRO A 102 10.58 3.80 13.24
C PRO A 102 9.86 3.29 14.50
N GLN A 103 9.33 4.21 15.32
CA GLN A 103 8.63 3.87 16.55
C GLN A 103 7.33 3.08 16.27
N CYS A 104 6.52 3.55 15.32
CA CYS A 104 5.27 2.88 14.94
C CYS A 104 5.55 1.52 14.30
N ARG A 105 6.58 1.41 13.45
CA ARG A 105 7.03 0.13 12.88
C ARG A 105 7.40 -0.89 13.94
N ALA A 106 8.16 -0.47 14.96
CA ALA A 106 8.61 -1.33 16.04
C ALA A 106 7.47 -1.73 17.00
N SER A 107 6.47 -0.86 17.20
CA SER A 107 5.43 -1.06 18.21
C SER A 107 4.28 -1.98 17.77
N ASN A 108 4.18 -2.29 16.49
CA ASN A 108 3.24 -3.25 15.89
C ASN A 108 1.76 -3.15 16.31
N TYR A 109 1.28 -2.01 16.81
CA TYR A 109 -0.06 -1.91 17.41
C TYR A 109 -1.21 -2.14 16.42
N TYR A 110 -0.99 -2.04 15.12
CA TYR A 110 -1.98 -2.33 14.09
C TYR A 110 -1.38 -3.18 12.97
N HIS A 111 -1.31 -4.50 13.19
CA HIS A 111 -1.44 -5.41 12.07
C HIS A 111 -2.86 -5.26 11.52
N HIS A 112 -3.01 -4.78 10.29
CA HIS A 112 -4.19 -5.10 9.49
C HIS A 112 -4.16 -6.61 9.22
N ASP A 113 -4.50 -7.40 10.22
CA ASP A 113 -4.81 -8.81 10.04
C ASP A 113 -6.18 -8.88 9.33
N PRO A 114 -6.27 -9.40 8.10
CA PRO A 114 -7.56 -9.58 7.44
C PRO A 114 -8.55 -10.44 8.26
N ALA A 115 -8.08 -11.25 9.22
CA ALA A 115 -8.94 -11.97 10.17
C ALA A 115 -9.70 -11.06 11.13
N THR A 116 -9.19 -9.86 11.45
CA THR A 116 -9.90 -8.90 12.33
C THR A 116 -11.09 -8.22 11.66
N ARG A 117 -11.19 -8.22 10.33
CA ARG A 117 -12.39 -7.70 9.61
C ARG A 117 -13.64 -8.55 9.84
N ARG A 118 -13.52 -9.79 10.33
CA ARG A 118 -14.67 -10.67 10.58
C ARG A 118 -15.26 -10.54 11.99
N ALA A 119 -14.56 -9.88 12.91
CA ALA A 119 -14.98 -9.79 14.31
C ALA A 119 -15.97 -8.63 14.61
N THR A 120 -16.12 -7.64 13.71
CA THR A 120 -17.03 -6.50 13.92
C THR A 120 -18.39 -6.65 13.22
N ALA A 121 -18.58 -7.67 12.39
CA ALA A 121 -19.89 -8.02 11.82
C ALA A 121 -20.68 -8.94 12.77
N GLY A 122 -21.04 -8.44 13.96
CA GLY A 122 -21.61 -9.31 14.98
C GLY A 122 -22.18 -8.61 16.21
N ALA A 123 -22.98 -7.56 16.05
CA ALA A 123 -23.85 -7.07 17.12
C ALA A 123 -25.24 -6.74 16.57
N ARG A 124 -25.99 -7.80 16.24
CA ARG A 124 -27.45 -7.69 16.07
C ARG A 124 -28.03 -7.39 17.44
N LYS A 125 -28.30 -6.11 17.74
CA LYS A 125 -29.08 -5.72 18.92
C LYS A 125 -30.50 -6.26 18.74
N THR A 126 -30.85 -7.28 19.50
CA THR A 126 -32.23 -7.65 19.80
C THR A 126 -32.82 -6.53 20.66
N VAL A 127 -33.85 -5.87 20.16
CA VAL A 127 -34.84 -5.14 20.98
C VAL A 127 -35.91 -6.14 21.38
#